data_AF-A0A222P418-F1
#
_entry.id   AF-A0A222P418-F1
#
_cell.length_a   1.000
_cell.length_b   1.000
_cell.length_c   1.000
_cell.angle_alpha   90.00
_cell.angle_beta   90.00
_cell.angle_gamma   90.00
#
_symmetry.space_group_name_H-M   'P 1'
#
loop_
_entity.id
_entity.type
_entity.pdbx_description
1 polymer ?
#
loop_
_entity_poly.entity_id
_entity_poly.type
_entity_poly.pdbx_seq_one_letter_code
_entity_poly.pdbx_strand_id
1 'polypeptide(L)'
;MTNIKIKLLGMLLLFFLVLPIFAASDILLSASAGCLNEKKLKAIAREIETSFEKNICANGIKPMQLQWLSTTALPQLMNKSFLGVEPPPNWQLLTEELMRDCFKEGNLCTETTQKQVVACLQIKAPTVLLQLGPWLAENCKAINNEVIEKWPDKKQKVLELIKEFQVQSTQ
;
A
#
# COMPACT_ATOMS: atom_id res chain seq x y z
N MET A 1 -12.92 -5.49 -20.29
CA MET A 1 -11.56 -5.82 -19.77
C MET A 1 -10.88 -4.57 -19.20
N THR A 2 -11.53 -3.92 -18.23
CA THR A 2 -11.15 -2.55 -17.76
C THR A 2 -11.02 -2.48 -16.23
N ASN A 3 -10.95 -3.64 -15.56
CA ASN A 3 -11.06 -3.75 -14.09
C ASN A 3 -9.72 -4.10 -13.38
N ILE A 4 -8.66 -4.35 -14.14
CA ILE A 4 -7.34 -4.76 -13.61
C ILE A 4 -6.35 -3.60 -13.58
N LYS A 5 -6.53 -2.59 -14.44
CA LYS A 5 -5.59 -1.47 -14.61
C LYS A 5 -5.56 -0.49 -13.42
N ILE A 6 -6.71 -0.35 -12.74
CA ILE A 6 -6.92 0.67 -11.70
C ILE A 6 -6.40 0.12 -10.35
N LYS A 7 -6.90 -1.06 -9.93
CA LYS A 7 -6.74 -1.68 -8.59
C LYS A 7 -5.31 -1.86 -8.06
N LEU A 8 -4.30 -1.76 -8.91
CA LEU A 8 -2.93 -2.25 -8.64
C LEU A 8 -1.85 -1.19 -8.64
N LEU A 9 -2.10 -0.03 -9.25
CA LEU A 9 -1.25 1.14 -9.09
C LEU A 9 -1.36 1.69 -7.65
N GLY A 10 -2.57 1.61 -7.09
CA GLY A 10 -2.77 1.72 -5.66
C GLY A 10 -1.88 0.72 -4.90
N MET A 11 -1.89 -0.57 -5.28
CA MET A 11 -1.22 -1.67 -4.58
C MET A 11 0.31 -1.48 -4.36
N LEU A 12 0.99 -0.59 -5.10
CA LEU A 12 2.41 -0.26 -4.89
C LEU A 12 2.71 0.89 -3.94
N LEU A 13 1.84 1.90 -3.86
CA LEU A 13 1.96 2.92 -2.81
C LEU A 13 1.15 2.60 -1.56
N LEU A 14 0.51 1.44 -1.62
CA LEU A 14 -0.22 0.79 -0.56
C LEU A 14 0.67 -0.19 0.20
N PHE A 15 1.89 0.23 0.57
CA PHE A 15 2.51 -0.35 1.77
C PHE A 15 1.71 -0.04 3.05
N PHE A 16 0.73 0.87 2.94
CA PHE A 16 -0.37 1.01 3.88
C PHE A 16 -1.37 -0.15 3.96
N LEU A 17 -1.18 -1.14 3.11
CA LEU A 17 -2.29 -1.96 2.68
C LEU A 17 -1.64 -3.28 2.27
N VAL A 18 -1.25 -4.02 3.29
CA VAL A 18 -1.43 -5.48 3.27
C VAL A 18 -2.94 -5.80 3.09
N LEU A 19 -3.80 -4.83 3.44
CA LEU A 19 -5.27 -4.78 3.43
C LEU A 19 -6.08 -4.98 2.11
N PRO A 20 -5.65 -4.57 0.91
CA PRO A 20 -6.29 -4.86 -0.38
C PRO A 20 -5.65 -6.06 -1.08
N ILE A 21 -4.44 -6.48 -0.72
CA ILE A 21 -3.99 -7.85 -1.00
C ILE A 21 -4.92 -8.81 -0.22
N PHE A 22 -5.31 -8.45 1.02
CA PHE A 22 -6.37 -9.16 1.75
C PHE A 22 -7.75 -9.05 1.10
N ALA A 23 -8.10 -7.93 0.47
CA ALA A 23 -9.41 -7.77 -0.18
C ALA A 23 -9.51 -8.42 -1.57
N ALA A 24 -8.37 -8.75 -2.20
CA ALA A 24 -8.30 -9.38 -3.53
C ALA A 24 -8.00 -10.89 -3.48
N SER A 25 -7.62 -11.42 -2.31
CA SER A 25 -7.43 -12.85 -2.09
C SER A 25 -8.38 -13.34 -1.00
N ASP A 26 -9.37 -14.16 -1.38
CA ASP A 26 -10.34 -14.77 -0.45
C ASP A 26 -9.66 -15.54 0.71
N ILE A 27 -8.38 -15.85 0.57
CA ILE A 27 -7.53 -16.64 1.48
C ILE A 27 -7.14 -15.87 2.75
N LEU A 28 -7.13 -14.53 2.76
CA LEU A 28 -6.82 -13.74 3.97
C LEU A 28 -8.00 -12.96 4.52
N LEU A 29 -9.03 -12.76 3.71
CA LEU A 29 -10.34 -12.42 4.21
C LEU A 29 -10.82 -13.45 5.25
N SER A 30 -10.41 -14.72 5.14
CA SER A 30 -10.69 -15.77 6.14
C SER A 30 -9.79 -15.72 7.37
N ALA A 31 -8.51 -15.34 7.24
CA ALA A 31 -7.57 -15.20 8.38
C ALA A 31 -7.79 -13.91 9.20
N SER A 32 -8.34 -12.87 8.57
CA SER A 32 -8.79 -11.62 9.22
C SER A 32 -10.33 -11.51 9.27
N ALA A 33 -11.02 -12.62 8.98
CA ALA A 33 -12.48 -12.68 8.90
C ALA A 33 -13.09 -12.13 10.18
N GLY A 34 -13.74 -10.96 10.04
CA GLY A 34 -14.51 -10.36 11.12
C GLY A 34 -13.80 -9.32 11.98
N CYS A 35 -12.54 -8.95 11.71
CA CYS A 35 -11.89 -7.86 12.47
C CYS A 35 -11.76 -6.52 11.73
N LEU A 36 -11.67 -6.52 10.40
CA LEU A 36 -11.56 -5.29 9.60
C LEU A 36 -12.87 -4.98 8.89
N ASN A 37 -13.27 -3.71 8.90
CA ASN A 37 -14.43 -3.25 8.15
C ASN A 37 -14.09 -3.18 6.64
N GLU A 38 -14.31 -4.28 5.93
CA GLU A 38 -13.98 -4.41 4.51
C GLU A 38 -14.60 -3.32 3.63
N LYS A 39 -15.85 -2.91 3.92
CA LYS A 39 -16.54 -1.90 3.12
C LYS A 39 -15.82 -0.56 3.21
N LYS A 40 -15.46 -0.16 4.44
CA LYS A 40 -14.68 1.06 4.67
C LYS A 40 -13.28 0.94 4.08
N LEU A 41 -12.64 -0.21 4.27
CA LEU A 41 -11.31 -0.46 3.73
C LEU A 41 -11.26 -0.34 2.21
N LYS A 42 -12.25 -0.93 1.52
CA LYS A 42 -12.41 -0.82 0.06
C LYS A 42 -12.64 0.63 -0.37
N ALA A 43 -13.35 1.44 0.42
CA ALA A 43 -13.54 2.87 0.15
C ALA A 43 -12.24 3.67 0.33
N ILE A 44 -11.50 3.43 1.42
CA ILE A 44 -10.19 4.04 1.69
C ILE A 44 -9.21 3.75 0.55
N ALA A 45 -9.11 2.49 0.14
CA ALA A 45 -8.22 2.08 -0.95
C ALA A 45 -8.52 2.85 -2.25
N ARG A 46 -9.81 3.00 -2.61
CA ARG A 46 -10.23 3.78 -3.79
C ARG A 46 -9.91 5.27 -3.68
N GLU A 47 -10.04 5.85 -2.48
CA GLU A 47 -9.73 7.27 -2.25
C GLU A 47 -8.22 7.55 -2.43
N ILE A 48 -7.38 6.68 -1.86
CA ILE A 48 -5.92 6.74 -2.00
C ILE A 48 -5.52 6.56 -3.47
N GLU A 49 -6.06 5.54 -4.13
CA GLU A 49 -5.85 5.24 -5.55
C GLU A 49 -6.20 6.43 -6.45
N THR A 50 -7.39 7.00 -6.27
CA THR A 50 -7.83 8.18 -7.06
C THR A 50 -6.90 9.37 -6.84
N SER A 51 -6.47 9.59 -5.59
CA SER A 51 -5.55 10.68 -5.25
C SER A 51 -4.17 10.44 -5.84
N PHE A 52 -3.72 9.20 -5.86
CA PHE A 52 -2.45 8.81 -6.43
C PHE A 52 -2.44 9.02 -7.96
N GLU A 53 -3.43 8.47 -8.67
CA GLU A 53 -3.56 8.61 -10.12
C GLU A 53 -3.62 10.08 -10.54
N LYS A 54 -4.44 10.88 -9.85
CA LYS A 54 -4.63 12.30 -10.16
C LYS A 54 -3.36 13.13 -9.94
N ASN A 55 -2.64 12.89 -8.85
CA ASN A 55 -1.55 13.76 -8.43
C ASN A 55 -0.19 13.31 -8.95
N ILE A 56 0.07 12.01 -9.01
CA ILE A 56 1.44 11.52 -9.21
C ILE A 56 1.70 11.12 -10.66
N CYS A 57 0.70 10.60 -11.37
CA CYS A 57 0.93 10.07 -12.71
C CYS A 57 1.06 11.09 -13.84
N ALA A 58 0.96 12.39 -13.54
CA ALA A 58 1.20 13.44 -14.51
C ALA A 58 2.65 13.41 -15.07
N ASN A 59 3.64 12.99 -14.28
CA ASN A 59 5.06 13.08 -14.65
C ASN A 59 5.72 11.72 -14.86
N GLY A 60 4.97 10.63 -14.64
CA GLY A 60 5.53 9.30 -14.56
C GLY A 60 6.38 9.08 -13.32
N ILE A 61 6.59 7.81 -12.97
CA ILE A 61 7.33 7.42 -11.78
C ILE A 61 8.36 6.39 -12.19
N LYS A 62 9.62 6.65 -11.85
CA LYS A 62 10.76 5.77 -12.10
C LYS A 62 11.16 5.01 -10.83
N PRO A 63 11.83 3.85 -10.93
CA PRO A 63 12.24 3.04 -9.79
C PRO A 63 12.97 3.80 -8.69
N MET A 64 13.93 4.65 -9.07
CA MET A 64 14.74 5.43 -8.13
C MET A 64 13.91 6.37 -7.26
N GLN A 65 12.75 6.81 -7.73
CA GLN A 65 11.87 7.70 -6.99
C GLN A 65 11.11 6.95 -5.88
N LEU A 66 10.99 5.62 -5.96
CA LEU A 66 10.32 4.84 -4.91
C LEU A 66 11.14 4.69 -3.62
N GLN A 67 12.45 4.97 -3.64
CA GLN A 67 13.27 4.93 -2.42
C GLN A 67 12.75 5.92 -1.35
N TRP A 68 12.20 7.05 -1.78
CA TRP A 68 11.56 8.01 -0.88
C TRP A 68 10.38 7.39 -0.11
N LEU A 69 9.67 6.43 -0.72
CA LEU A 69 8.55 5.77 -0.04
C LEU A 69 9.02 4.96 1.16
N SER A 70 9.98 4.05 1.00
CA SER A 70 10.47 3.23 2.12
C SER A 70 11.19 4.04 3.18
N THR A 71 11.92 5.07 2.79
CA THR A 71 12.80 5.81 3.70
C THR A 71 12.16 7.03 4.34
N THR A 72 11.10 7.61 3.74
CA THR A 72 10.52 8.88 4.19
C THR A 72 9.02 8.80 4.44
N ALA A 73 8.21 8.37 3.48
CA ALA A 73 6.76 8.34 3.67
C ALA A 73 6.34 7.24 4.64
N LEU A 74 6.72 6.00 4.38
CA LEU A 74 6.25 4.87 5.16
C LEU A 74 6.65 4.93 6.64
N PRO A 75 7.84 5.40 7.04
CA PRO A 75 8.15 5.56 8.47
C PRO A 75 7.20 6.52 9.21
N GLN A 76 6.63 7.52 8.53
CA GLN A 76 5.64 8.43 9.13
C GLN A 76 4.28 7.78 9.37
N LEU A 77 4.09 6.57 8.88
CA LEU A 77 2.83 5.85 8.81
C LEU A 77 2.90 4.48 9.48
N MET A 78 4.06 3.84 9.41
CA MET A 78 4.42 2.58 10.03
C MET A 78 5.00 2.86 11.42
N ASN A 79 4.21 3.53 12.25
CA ASN A 79 4.53 3.80 13.64
C ASN A 79 3.29 3.66 14.51
N LYS A 80 3.51 3.53 15.82
CA LYS A 80 2.44 3.36 16.80
C LYS A 80 1.41 4.48 16.81
N SER A 81 1.83 5.73 16.58
CA SER A 81 0.89 6.87 16.59
C SER A 81 -0.11 6.79 15.43
N PHE A 82 0.31 6.28 14.27
CA PHE A 82 -0.58 6.15 13.13
C PHE A 82 -1.39 4.86 13.19
N LEU A 83 -0.74 3.72 13.46
CA LEU A 83 -1.34 2.38 13.43
C LEU A 83 -2.11 2.00 14.70
N GLY A 84 -1.83 2.65 15.84
CA GLY A 84 -2.34 2.27 17.16
C GLY A 84 -1.58 1.10 17.81
N VAL A 85 -0.65 0.49 17.09
CA VAL A 85 0.18 -0.66 17.49
C VAL A 85 1.59 -0.50 16.94
N GLU A 86 2.57 -1.18 17.54
CA GLU A 86 3.91 -1.21 16.97
C GLU A 86 3.90 -1.84 15.57
N PRO A 87 4.66 -1.29 14.61
CA PRO A 87 4.70 -1.83 13.25
C PRO A 87 5.26 -3.25 13.22
N PRO A 88 4.96 -4.05 12.18
CA PRO A 88 5.47 -5.41 12.06
C PRO A 88 7.00 -5.38 11.95
N PRO A 89 7.72 -6.36 12.53
CA PRO A 89 9.16 -6.43 12.38
C PRO A 89 9.54 -6.55 10.89
N ASN A 90 10.68 -5.94 10.52
CA ASN A 90 11.25 -5.98 9.17
C ASN A 90 10.34 -5.43 8.05
N TRP A 91 9.27 -4.70 8.37
CA TRP A 91 8.35 -4.15 7.37
C TRP A 91 9.08 -3.34 6.29
N GLN A 92 10.08 -2.54 6.70
CA GLN A 92 10.82 -1.66 5.81
C GLN A 92 11.72 -2.45 4.85
N LEU A 93 12.45 -3.45 5.36
CA LEU A 93 13.27 -4.33 4.53
C LEU A 93 12.41 -5.03 3.49
N LEU A 94 11.26 -5.58 3.90
CA LEU A 94 10.32 -6.21 2.99
C LEU A 94 9.80 -5.22 1.93
N THR A 95 9.55 -3.95 2.28
CA THR A 95 9.21 -2.91 1.30
C THR A 95 10.29 -2.73 0.27
N GLU A 96 11.52 -2.54 0.73
CA GLU A 96 12.67 -2.26 -0.13
C GLU A 96 12.95 -3.44 -1.07
N GLU A 97 12.83 -4.67 -0.57
CA GLU A 97 12.93 -5.88 -1.37
C GLU A 97 11.84 -5.96 -2.44
N LEU A 98 10.58 -5.71 -2.09
CA LEU A 98 9.46 -5.76 -3.04
C LEU A 98 9.59 -4.68 -4.12
N MET A 99 9.96 -3.46 -3.75
CA MET A 99 10.15 -2.36 -4.72
C MET A 99 11.30 -2.68 -5.67
N ARG A 100 12.44 -3.14 -5.14
CA ARG A 100 13.62 -3.51 -5.94
C ARG A 100 13.33 -4.70 -6.86
N ASP A 101 12.63 -5.71 -6.38
CA ASP A 101 12.40 -6.95 -7.12
C ASP A 101 11.28 -6.79 -8.16
N CYS A 102 10.24 -6.00 -7.85
CA CYS A 102 9.04 -5.90 -8.69
C CYS A 102 8.98 -4.66 -9.57
N PHE A 103 9.70 -3.58 -9.24
CA PHE A 103 9.75 -2.38 -10.07
C PHE A 103 11.18 -2.04 -10.48
N LYS A 104 11.70 -2.79 -11.45
CA LYS A 104 13.09 -2.69 -11.91
C LYS A 104 13.31 -1.55 -12.91
N GLU A 105 12.33 -1.29 -13.76
CA GLU A 105 12.45 -0.34 -14.87
C GLU A 105 11.08 0.14 -15.36
N GLY A 106 11.11 1.14 -16.24
CA GLY A 106 9.91 1.71 -16.86
C GLY A 106 9.27 2.83 -16.05
N ASN A 107 8.00 3.09 -16.36
CA ASN A 107 7.20 4.13 -15.73
C ASN A 107 5.99 3.48 -15.08
N LEU A 108 5.90 3.56 -13.74
CA LEU A 108 4.82 2.95 -12.95
C LEU A 108 3.42 3.47 -13.34
N CYS A 109 3.33 4.60 -14.04
CA CYS A 109 2.07 5.14 -14.53
C CYS A 109 1.64 4.57 -15.89
N THR A 110 2.44 3.70 -16.51
CA THR A 110 2.06 2.99 -17.73
C THR A 110 1.42 1.66 -17.38
N GLU A 111 0.39 1.29 -18.14
CA GLU A 111 -0.32 0.02 -17.95
C GLU A 111 0.61 -1.20 -18.03
N THR A 112 1.58 -1.17 -18.94
CA THR A 112 2.53 -2.28 -19.14
C THR A 112 3.38 -2.50 -17.89
N THR A 113 4.01 -1.44 -17.38
CA THR A 113 4.80 -1.53 -16.15
C THR A 113 3.92 -1.93 -14.98
N GLN A 114 2.73 -1.35 -14.83
CA GLN A 114 1.78 -1.75 -13.78
C GLN A 114 1.53 -3.25 -13.80
N LYS A 115 1.13 -3.82 -14.95
CA LYS A 115 0.90 -5.27 -15.11
C LYS A 115 2.10 -6.12 -14.73
N GLN A 116 3.31 -5.69 -15.04
CA GLN A 116 4.53 -6.41 -14.68
C GLN A 116 4.76 -6.38 -13.16
N VAL A 117 4.62 -5.21 -12.54
CA VAL A 117 4.79 -5.09 -11.09
C VAL A 117 3.71 -5.89 -10.35
N VAL A 118 2.46 -5.86 -10.84
CA VAL A 118 1.34 -6.70 -10.35
C VAL A 118 1.72 -8.17 -10.31
N ALA A 119 2.16 -8.70 -11.46
CA ALA A 119 2.45 -10.11 -11.60
C ALA A 119 3.60 -10.52 -10.66
N CYS A 120 4.60 -9.66 -10.50
CA CYS A 120 5.67 -9.90 -9.53
C CYS A 120 5.16 -9.92 -8.09
N LEU A 121 4.34 -8.93 -7.69
CA LEU A 121 3.78 -8.88 -6.33
C LEU A 121 2.90 -10.10 -6.03
N GLN A 122 2.14 -10.59 -7.00
CA GLN A 122 1.35 -11.82 -6.85
C GLN A 122 2.22 -13.05 -6.59
N ILE A 123 3.37 -13.16 -7.26
CA ILE A 123 4.36 -14.23 -7.02
C ILE A 123 4.96 -14.11 -5.61
N LYS A 124 5.21 -12.88 -5.14
CA LYS A 124 5.78 -12.62 -3.81
C LYS A 124 4.76 -12.68 -2.68
N ALA A 125 3.46 -12.67 -2.99
CA ALA A 125 2.40 -12.60 -2.01
C ALA A 125 2.54 -13.67 -0.91
N PRO A 126 2.73 -14.97 -1.19
CA PRO A 126 2.86 -15.98 -0.13
C PRO A 126 3.94 -15.66 0.92
N THR A 127 5.09 -15.12 0.50
CA THR A 127 6.16 -14.70 1.40
C THR A 127 5.74 -13.51 2.27
N VAL A 128 5.09 -12.51 1.67
CA VAL A 128 4.55 -11.35 2.40
C VAL A 128 3.54 -11.83 3.45
N LEU A 129 2.68 -12.79 3.09
CA LEU A 129 1.68 -13.34 4.00
C LEU A 129 2.30 -14.13 5.14
N LEU A 130 3.35 -14.92 4.85
CA LEU A 130 4.07 -15.65 5.88
C LEU A 130 4.73 -14.71 6.90
N GLN A 131 5.26 -13.57 6.45
CA GLN A 131 5.97 -12.62 7.31
C GLN A 131 5.03 -11.66 8.05
N LEU A 132 4.00 -11.14 7.39
CA LEU A 132 3.13 -10.09 7.95
C LEU A 132 1.77 -10.61 8.43
N GLY A 133 1.37 -11.80 7.98
CA GLY A 133 0.07 -12.40 8.30
C GLY A 133 -0.17 -12.56 9.81
N PRO A 134 0.76 -13.16 10.57
CA PRO A 134 0.60 -13.30 12.02
C PRO A 134 0.43 -11.96 12.74
N TRP A 135 1.28 -10.98 12.44
CA TRP A 135 1.18 -9.63 13.02
C TRP A 135 -0.17 -8.98 12.69
N LEU A 136 -0.65 -9.12 11.46
CA LEU A 136 -1.96 -8.59 11.12
C LEU A 136 -3.07 -9.28 11.91
N ALA A 137 -3.08 -10.61 11.97
CA ALA A 137 -4.12 -11.36 12.66
C ALA A 137 -4.20 -10.97 14.15
N GLU A 138 -3.05 -10.73 14.78
CA GLU A 138 -2.96 -10.27 16.17
C GLU A 138 -3.45 -8.82 16.35
N ASN A 139 -3.16 -7.94 15.40
CA ASN A 139 -3.36 -6.49 15.55
C ASN A 139 -4.56 -5.93 14.78
N CYS A 140 -5.28 -6.73 14.00
CA CYS A 140 -6.27 -6.24 13.05
C CYS A 140 -7.44 -5.47 13.69
N LYS A 141 -7.85 -5.82 14.91
CA LYS A 141 -8.88 -5.04 15.65
C LYS A 141 -8.38 -3.64 16.01
N ALA A 142 -7.13 -3.53 16.46
CA ALA A 142 -6.54 -2.24 16.80
C ALA A 142 -6.37 -1.38 15.54
N ILE A 143 -5.89 -1.97 14.44
CA ILE A 143 -5.77 -1.31 13.14
C ILE A 143 -7.14 -0.86 12.63
N ASN A 144 -8.17 -1.71 12.75
CA ASN A 144 -9.54 -1.34 12.36
C ASN A 144 -9.98 -0.08 13.12
N ASN A 145 -9.83 -0.07 14.44
CA ASN A 145 -10.30 1.02 15.27
C ASN A 145 -9.48 2.31 15.09
N GLU A 146 -8.18 2.21 14.89
CA GLU A 146 -7.30 3.37 14.83
C GLU A 146 -7.14 3.95 13.43
N VAL A 147 -7.13 3.10 12.39
CA VAL A 147 -6.88 3.52 11.01
C VAL A 147 -8.18 3.56 10.21
N ILE A 148 -8.96 2.49 10.22
CA ILE A 148 -10.13 2.36 9.33
C ILE A 148 -11.31 3.19 9.85
N GLU A 149 -11.64 3.06 11.13
CA GLU A 149 -12.76 3.77 11.74
C GLU A 149 -12.48 5.27 11.88
N LYS A 150 -11.22 5.65 12.13
CA LYS A 150 -10.77 7.05 12.21
C LYS A 150 -10.16 7.57 10.91
N TRP A 151 -10.44 6.92 9.78
CA TRP A 151 -9.92 7.38 8.48
C TRP A 151 -10.16 8.86 8.19
N PRO A 152 -11.33 9.47 8.51
CA PRO A 152 -11.55 10.90 8.30
C PRO A 152 -10.48 11.81 8.91
N ASP A 153 -9.90 11.41 10.05
CA ASP A 153 -8.85 12.16 10.75
C ASP A 153 -7.46 11.78 10.22
N LYS A 154 -7.24 10.51 9.87
CA LYS A 154 -5.94 9.99 9.39
C LYS A 154 -5.65 10.34 7.94
N LYS A 155 -6.69 10.51 7.10
CA LYS A 155 -6.56 10.66 5.64
C LYS A 155 -5.67 11.84 5.24
N GLN A 156 -5.73 12.94 5.98
CA GLN A 156 -5.01 14.16 5.61
C GLN A 156 -3.50 13.90 5.53
N LYS A 157 -2.97 13.18 6.52
CA LYS A 157 -1.55 12.82 6.54
C LYS A 157 -1.14 11.97 5.34
N VAL A 158 -2.01 11.04 4.92
CA VAL A 158 -1.77 10.20 3.73
C VAL A 158 -1.76 11.04 2.46
N LEU A 159 -2.73 11.95 2.32
CA LEU A 159 -2.83 12.82 1.15
C LEU A 159 -1.67 13.84 1.07
N GLU A 160 -1.19 14.33 2.22
CA GLU A 160 0.02 15.16 2.31
C GLU A 160 1.25 14.42 1.78
N LEU A 161 1.47 13.18 2.22
CA LEU A 161 2.60 12.36 1.75
C LEU A 161 2.53 12.04 0.25
N ILE A 162 1.33 11.82 -0.29
CA ILE A 162 1.09 11.65 -1.73
C ILE A 162 1.51 12.93 -2.48
N LYS A 163 1.15 14.10 -1.96
CA LYS A 163 1.52 15.38 -2.56
C LYS A 163 3.02 15.65 -2.45
N GLU A 164 3.66 15.31 -1.34
CA GLU A 164 5.11 15.41 -1.17
C GLU A 164 5.84 14.51 -2.17
N PHE A 165 5.37 13.28 -2.35
CA PHE A 165 5.91 12.37 -3.36
C PHE A 165 5.82 12.95 -4.77
N GLN A 166 4.68 13.56 -5.12
CA GLN A 166 4.52 14.23 -6.42
C GLN A 166 5.63 15.27 -6.63
N VAL A 167 5.90 16.13 -5.65
CA VAL A 167 6.95 17.16 -5.74
C VAL A 167 8.33 16.51 -5.92
N GLN A 168 8.64 15.47 -5.14
CA GLN A 168 9.90 14.74 -5.28
C GLN A 168 10.05 14.04 -6.63
N SER A 169 8.95 13.54 -7.20
CA SER A 169 8.96 12.86 -8.50
C SER A 169 9.14 13.79 -9.70
N THR A 170 9.03 15.11 -9.49
CA THR A 170 9.27 16.15 -10.51
C THR A 170 10.67 16.73 -10.52
N GLN A 171 11.48 16.42 -9.50
CA GLN A 171 12.88 16.83 -9.38
C GLN A 171 13.80 15.78 -10.00
#